data_AF-A0A1I0BMI0-F1
#
_entry.id   AF-A0A1I0BMI0-F1
#
_cell.length_a   1.000
_cell.length_b   1.000
_cell.length_c   1.000
_cell.angle_alpha   90.00
_cell.angle_beta   90.00
_cell.angle_gamma   90.00
#
_symmetry.space_group_name_H-M   'P 1'
#
loop_
_entity.id
_entity.type
_entity.pdbx_description
1 polymer ?
#
loop_
_entity_poly.entity_id
_entity_poly.type
_entity_poly.pdbx_seq_one_letter_code
_entity_poly.pdbx_strand_id
1 'polypeptide(L)'
;MNNIYRKKARTALSGNWQLMLIACCIGLFFYETLGSIIFLLTSRDVYLKFQIAMSLGNLNGVSREELSFLMSNLFLVMVIGVVLSPFWGGFNWLALALARKQPIVLDEIFTPLKTQPVRMITFWFLYFIYIFGWTLLFIIPGIIKMHSYSMAIYLLKDNPDMTPNQAITQSCELMNGKKGELFSLAVSFVAWFILTLVVTSIIVELAAVFLFSNNPLAFDIAQLIISLILMCPFYVYFKTTLAIFYLDITMQSDSHDNLAKEEKKSILI
;
A
#
# COMPACT_ATOMS: atom_id res chain seq x y z
N MET A 1 20.96 -7.32 -9.19
CA MET A 1 20.60 -6.37 -8.10
C MET A 1 19.35 -6.81 -7.32
N ASN A 2 18.22 -7.10 -7.98
CA ASN A 2 16.93 -7.44 -7.31
C ASN A 2 17.00 -8.60 -6.30
N ASN A 3 17.85 -9.60 -6.55
CA ASN A 3 18.06 -10.72 -5.62
C ASN A 3 18.69 -10.29 -4.29
N ILE A 4 19.45 -9.19 -4.26
CA ILE A 4 20.12 -8.70 -3.05
C ILE A 4 19.10 -8.11 -2.10
N TYR A 5 18.22 -7.21 -2.57
CA TYR A 5 17.17 -6.63 -1.72
C TYR A 5 16.24 -7.69 -1.16
N ARG A 6 15.84 -8.66 -2.00
CA ARG A 6 15.04 -9.82 -1.60
C ARG A 6 15.70 -10.69 -0.53
N LYS A 7 17.01 -10.92 -0.65
CA LYS A 7 17.80 -11.67 0.36
C LYS A 7 17.90 -10.88 1.66
N LYS A 8 18.24 -9.59 1.60
CA LYS A 8 18.29 -8.69 2.78
C LYS A 8 16.93 -8.66 3.50
N ALA A 9 15.82 -8.57 2.76
CA ALA A 9 14.48 -8.59 3.34
C ALA A 9 14.17 -9.90 4.06
N ARG A 10 14.53 -11.05 3.46
CA ARG A 10 14.34 -12.36 4.10
C ARG A 10 15.16 -12.49 5.39
N THR A 11 16.37 -11.97 5.41
CA THR A 11 17.22 -11.94 6.62
C THR A 11 16.68 -10.96 7.66
N ALA A 12 16.16 -9.80 7.28
CA ALA A 12 15.53 -8.87 8.23
C ALA A 12 14.28 -9.48 8.89
N LEU A 13 13.50 -10.26 8.12
CA LEU A 13 12.30 -10.92 8.60
C LEU A 13 12.57 -12.18 9.44
N SER A 14 13.76 -12.78 9.36
CA SER A 14 14.05 -13.99 10.14
C SER A 14 13.97 -13.69 11.63
N GLY A 15 13.05 -14.38 12.33
CA GLY A 15 12.75 -14.16 13.75
C GLY A 15 11.57 -13.21 14.02
N ASN A 16 11.18 -12.36 13.06
CA ASN A 16 10.12 -11.36 13.23
C ASN A 16 8.87 -11.58 12.35
N TRP A 17 8.82 -12.69 11.60
CA TRP A 17 7.73 -12.99 10.66
C TRP A 17 6.34 -12.92 11.29
N GLN A 18 6.13 -13.57 12.43
CA GLN A 18 4.81 -13.61 13.09
C GLN A 18 4.35 -12.21 13.48
N LEU A 19 5.26 -11.40 14.04
CA LEU A 19 4.97 -10.05 14.48
C LEU A 19 4.62 -9.13 13.30
N MET A 20 5.38 -9.22 12.21
CA MET A 20 5.12 -8.47 11.00
C MET A 20 3.83 -8.90 10.30
N LEU A 21 3.47 -10.18 10.35
CA LEU A 21 2.19 -10.68 9.84
C LEU A 21 1.03 -10.12 10.66
N ILE A 22 1.12 -10.12 11.99
CA ILE A 22 0.08 -9.52 12.86
C ILE A 22 -0.05 -8.02 12.57
N ALA A 23 1.07 -7.29 12.48
CA ALA A 23 1.06 -5.87 12.14
C ALA A 23 0.44 -5.63 10.75
N CYS A 24 0.75 -6.47 9.77
CA CYS A 24 0.18 -6.39 8.43
C CYS A 24 -1.33 -6.65 8.45
N CYS A 25 -1.79 -7.68 9.16
CA CYS A 25 -3.22 -7.98 9.33
C CYS A 25 -3.96 -6.79 9.94
N ILE A 26 -3.42 -6.18 11.01
CA ILE A 26 -4.02 -4.99 11.64
C ILE A 26 -4.07 -3.84 10.63
N GLY A 27 -2.93 -3.55 9.97
CA GLY A 27 -2.83 -2.48 8.98
C GLY A 27 -3.83 -2.62 7.82
N LEU A 28 -3.91 -3.82 7.23
CA LEU A 28 -4.83 -4.13 6.14
C LEU A 28 -6.29 -4.14 6.58
N PHE A 29 -6.58 -4.63 7.80
CA PHE A 29 -7.93 -4.67 8.31
C PHE A 29 -8.53 -3.25 8.41
N PHE A 30 -7.79 -2.31 9.00
CA PHE A 30 -8.28 -0.94 9.11
C PHE A 30 -8.27 -0.21 7.77
N TYR A 31 -7.25 -0.41 6.94
CA TYR A 31 -7.10 0.34 5.69
C TYR A 31 -8.03 -0.16 4.56
N GLU A 32 -8.20 -1.47 4.39
CA GLU A 32 -8.93 -2.07 3.24
C GLU A 32 -10.23 -2.79 3.67
N THR A 33 -10.19 -3.54 4.77
CA THR A 33 -11.32 -4.39 5.19
C THR A 33 -12.49 -3.59 5.76
N LEU A 34 -12.24 -2.56 6.57
CA LEU A 34 -13.33 -1.84 7.23
C LEU A 34 -14.25 -1.14 6.23
N GLY A 35 -13.68 -0.46 5.24
CA GLY A 35 -14.44 0.20 4.18
C GLY A 35 -15.22 -0.81 3.32
N SER A 36 -14.58 -1.93 2.94
CA SER A 36 -15.26 -2.97 2.15
C SER A 36 -16.39 -3.66 2.91
N ILE A 37 -16.28 -3.85 4.23
CA ILE A 37 -17.38 -4.34 5.06
C ILE A 37 -18.56 -3.36 5.03
N ILE A 38 -18.31 -2.06 5.19
CA ILE A 38 -19.37 -1.04 5.14
C ILE A 38 -20.04 -1.02 3.77
N PHE A 39 -19.25 -1.10 2.70
CA PHE A 39 -19.76 -1.20 1.33
C PHE A 39 -20.66 -2.42 1.13
N LEU A 40 -20.22 -3.58 1.63
CA LEU A 40 -21.00 -4.81 1.58
C LEU A 40 -22.30 -4.66 2.38
N LEU A 41 -22.26 -4.13 3.60
CA LEU A 41 -23.46 -4.01 4.44
C LEU A 41 -24.50 -3.02 3.86
N THR A 42 -24.05 -2.00 3.13
CA THR A 42 -24.93 -0.94 2.60
C THR A 42 -25.39 -1.18 1.17
N SER A 43 -24.52 -1.77 0.33
CA SER A 43 -24.66 -1.73 -1.13
C SER A 43 -24.70 -3.10 -1.78
N ARG A 44 -24.71 -4.20 -1.02
CA ARG A 44 -24.61 -5.57 -1.55
C ARG A 44 -25.62 -5.90 -2.62
N ASP A 45 -26.91 -5.66 -2.39
CA ASP A 45 -27.95 -6.02 -3.36
C ASP A 45 -27.79 -5.24 -4.66
N VAL A 46 -27.54 -3.93 -4.55
CA VAL A 46 -27.31 -3.03 -5.69
C VAL A 46 -26.03 -3.42 -6.44
N TYR A 47 -24.97 -3.77 -5.71
CA TYR A 47 -23.69 -4.18 -6.28
C TYR A 47 -23.80 -5.52 -7.03
N LEU A 48 -24.52 -6.50 -6.48
CA LEU A 48 -24.79 -7.78 -7.15
C LEU A 48 -25.62 -7.58 -8.42
N LYS A 49 -26.68 -6.75 -8.34
CA LYS A 49 -27.50 -6.39 -9.49
C LYS A 49 -26.66 -5.72 -10.60
N PHE A 50 -25.79 -4.79 -10.22
CA PHE A 50 -24.85 -4.13 -11.13
C PHE A 50 -23.89 -5.12 -11.79
N GLN A 51 -23.30 -6.05 -11.03
CA GLN A 51 -22.41 -7.07 -11.58
C GLN A 51 -23.11 -8.00 -12.58
N ILE A 52 -24.32 -8.46 -12.26
CA ILE A 52 -25.13 -9.29 -13.17
C ILE A 52 -25.45 -8.51 -14.46
N ALA A 53 -25.86 -7.25 -14.32
CA ALA A 53 -26.15 -6.38 -15.45
C ALA A 53 -24.92 -6.17 -16.37
N MET A 54 -23.74 -5.95 -15.78
CA MET A 54 -22.47 -5.88 -16.51
C MET A 54 -22.12 -7.19 -17.22
N SER A 55 -22.29 -8.33 -16.54
CA SER A 55 -22.03 -9.66 -17.08
C SER A 55 -22.94 -10.01 -18.27
N LEU A 56 -24.21 -9.60 -18.19
CA LEU A 56 -25.20 -9.77 -19.27
C LEU A 56 -25.08 -8.70 -20.37
N GLY A 57 -24.22 -7.70 -20.21
CA GLY A 57 -24.12 -6.55 -21.13
C GLY A 57 -25.38 -5.69 -21.18
N ASN A 58 -26.23 -5.73 -20.14
CA ASN A 58 -27.52 -5.05 -20.09
C ASN A 58 -27.70 -4.27 -18.79
N LEU A 59 -27.44 -2.96 -18.84
CA LEU A 59 -27.56 -2.05 -17.68
C LEU A 59 -28.99 -1.53 -17.43
N ASN A 60 -29.96 -1.83 -18.30
CA ASN A 60 -31.33 -1.33 -18.13
C ASN A 60 -32.01 -1.86 -16.87
N GLY A 61 -31.50 -2.95 -16.29
CA GLY A 61 -31.95 -3.48 -15.01
C GLY A 61 -31.54 -2.64 -13.80
N VAL A 62 -30.56 -1.75 -13.91
CA VAL A 62 -30.05 -0.93 -12.80
C VAL A 62 -30.57 0.49 -12.92
N SER A 63 -31.29 0.96 -11.88
CA SER A 63 -31.84 2.31 -11.89
C SER A 63 -30.76 3.38 -11.72
N ARG A 64 -31.03 4.63 -12.13
CA ARG A 64 -30.11 5.75 -11.91
C ARG A 64 -29.85 6.01 -10.42
N GLU A 65 -30.87 5.82 -9.59
CA GLU A 65 -30.78 5.98 -8.13
C GLU A 65 -29.87 4.91 -7.51
N GLU A 66 -30.01 3.66 -7.95
CA GLU A 66 -29.13 2.55 -7.56
C GLU A 66 -27.68 2.83 -7.94
N LEU A 67 -27.44 3.33 -9.17
CA LEU A 67 -26.09 3.70 -9.61
C LEU A 67 -25.53 4.88 -8.79
N SER A 68 -26.33 5.90 -8.51
CA SER A 68 -25.92 7.04 -7.68
C SER A 68 -25.59 6.62 -6.25
N PHE A 69 -26.39 5.70 -5.69
CA PHE A 69 -26.15 5.13 -4.36
C PHE A 69 -24.85 4.33 -4.33
N LEU A 70 -24.58 3.52 -5.35
CA LEU A 70 -23.33 2.76 -5.48
C LEU A 70 -22.12 3.70 -5.53
N MET A 71 -22.17 4.75 -6.36
CA MET A 71 -21.08 5.73 -6.48
C MET A 71 -20.86 6.51 -5.18
N SER A 72 -21.92 6.87 -4.48
CA SER A 72 -21.83 7.56 -3.19
C SER A 72 -21.17 6.68 -2.12
N ASN A 73 -21.50 5.39 -2.08
CA ASN A 73 -20.85 4.45 -1.18
C ASN A 73 -19.39 4.17 -1.56
N LEU A 74 -19.05 4.08 -2.84
CA LEU A 74 -17.65 3.98 -3.28
C LEU A 74 -16.83 5.19 -2.83
N PHE A 75 -17.40 6.40 -2.93
CA PHE A 75 -16.77 7.62 -2.43
C PHE A 75 -16.60 7.57 -0.90
N LEU A 76 -17.61 7.12 -0.16
CA LEU A 76 -17.53 6.95 1.29
C LEU A 76 -16.40 5.99 1.69
N VAL A 77 -16.26 4.85 1.00
CA VAL A 77 -15.18 3.89 1.22
C VAL A 77 -13.82 4.54 1.01
N MET A 78 -13.67 5.34 -0.05
CA MET A 78 -12.43 6.07 -0.31
C MET A 78 -12.10 7.04 0.84
N VAL A 79 -13.09 7.79 1.32
CA VAL A 79 -12.92 8.72 2.46
C VAL A 79 -12.50 7.96 3.73
N ILE A 80 -13.15 6.84 4.02
CA ILE A 80 -12.82 5.98 5.17
C ILE A 80 -11.38 5.45 5.04
N GLY A 81 -10.97 4.99 3.86
CA GLY A 81 -9.60 4.53 3.61
C GLY A 81 -8.55 5.62 3.86
N VAL A 82 -8.84 6.87 3.47
CA VAL A 82 -7.97 8.03 3.74
C VAL A 82 -7.90 8.34 5.24
N VAL A 83 -9.03 8.30 5.95
CA VAL A 83 -9.09 8.52 7.40
C VAL A 83 -8.35 7.42 8.17
N LEU A 84 -8.44 6.17 7.73
CA LEU A 84 -7.79 5.00 8.33
C LEU A 84 -6.37 4.74 7.80
N SER A 85 -5.89 5.59 6.90
CA SER A 85 -4.54 5.51 6.35
C SER A 85 -3.39 5.56 7.39
N PRO A 86 -3.55 6.12 8.63
CA PRO A 86 -2.51 6.03 9.65
C PRO A 86 -2.12 4.61 10.05
N PHE A 87 -3.04 3.65 10.00
CA PHE A 87 -2.74 2.24 10.27
C PHE A 87 -1.80 1.66 9.21
N TRP A 88 -2.04 2.00 7.95
CA TRP A 88 -1.16 1.61 6.86
C TRP A 88 0.19 2.30 6.95
N GLY A 89 0.21 3.59 7.27
CA GLY A 89 1.45 4.34 7.55
C GLY A 89 2.28 3.69 8.65
N GLY A 90 1.64 3.26 9.74
CA GLY A 90 2.29 2.59 10.87
C GLY A 90 2.94 1.27 10.48
N PHE A 91 2.27 0.48 9.65
CA PHE A 91 2.85 -0.74 9.10
C PHE A 91 4.08 -0.47 8.22
N ASN A 92 4.04 0.59 7.38
CA ASN A 92 5.21 0.99 6.59
C ASN A 92 6.37 1.43 7.49
N TRP A 93 6.11 2.15 8.59
CA TRP A 93 7.12 2.55 9.56
C TRP A 93 7.71 1.38 10.34
N LEU A 94 6.90 0.39 10.71
CA LEU A 94 7.39 -0.86 11.30
C LEU A 94 8.28 -1.65 10.33
N ALA A 95 7.92 -1.69 9.04
CA ALA A 95 8.78 -2.29 8.02
C ALA A 95 10.14 -1.56 7.90
N LEU A 96 10.15 -0.23 8.11
CA LEU A 96 11.39 0.56 8.18
C LEU A 96 12.20 0.26 9.44
N ALA A 97 11.56 0.17 10.61
CA ALA A 97 12.23 -0.23 11.85
C ALA A 97 12.87 -1.62 11.71
N LEU A 98 12.17 -2.56 11.09
CA LEU A 98 12.68 -3.89 10.77
C LEU A 98 13.88 -3.85 9.82
N ALA A 99 13.80 -3.07 8.76
CA ALA A 99 14.89 -2.88 7.82
C ALA A 99 16.15 -2.29 8.51
N ARG A 100 15.95 -1.45 9.54
CA ARG A 100 16.99 -0.89 10.42
C ARG A 100 17.49 -1.86 11.49
N LYS A 101 16.95 -3.09 11.55
CA LYS A 101 17.23 -4.08 12.61
C LYS A 101 16.91 -3.59 14.02
N GLN A 102 15.94 -2.69 14.14
CA GLN A 102 15.43 -2.23 15.43
C GLN A 102 14.48 -3.29 16.02
N PRO A 103 14.35 -3.36 17.37
CA PRO A 103 13.36 -4.23 17.98
C PRO A 103 11.95 -3.81 17.54
N ILE A 104 11.14 -4.78 17.14
CA ILE A 104 9.80 -4.52 16.65
C ILE A 104 8.83 -4.53 17.83
N VAL A 105 8.13 -3.42 18.03
CA VAL A 105 7.08 -3.27 19.03
C VAL A 105 5.76 -3.03 18.31
N LEU A 106 4.79 -3.93 18.46
CA LEU A 106 3.51 -3.83 17.73
C LEU A 106 2.76 -2.53 17.98
N ASP A 107 2.88 -1.95 19.18
CA ASP A 107 2.23 -0.68 19.52
C ASP A 107 2.67 0.46 18.59
N GLU A 108 3.87 0.37 17.99
CA GLU A 108 4.36 1.40 17.09
C GLU A 108 3.53 1.54 15.81
N ILE A 109 2.72 0.54 15.44
CA ILE A 109 1.76 0.64 14.33
C ILE A 109 0.76 1.79 14.56
N PHE A 110 0.46 2.09 15.83
CA PHE A 110 -0.44 3.17 16.20
C PHE A 110 0.29 4.51 16.36
N THR A 111 1.61 4.57 16.20
CA THR A 111 2.37 5.82 16.35
C THR A 111 1.86 6.94 15.45
N PRO A 112 1.66 6.73 14.13
CA PRO A 112 1.12 7.80 13.28
C PRO A 112 -0.25 8.29 13.75
N LEU A 113 -1.07 7.39 14.28
CA LEU A 113 -2.40 7.73 14.81
C LEU A 113 -2.29 8.56 16.10
N LYS A 114 -1.36 8.22 17.00
CA LYS A 114 -1.18 8.87 18.30
C LYS A 114 -0.50 10.23 18.18
N THR A 115 0.54 10.34 17.36
CA THR A 115 1.42 11.53 17.37
C THR A 115 1.07 12.52 16.26
N GLN A 116 0.74 12.02 15.06
CA GLN A 116 0.65 12.85 13.86
C GLN A 116 -0.47 12.39 12.88
N PRO A 117 -1.71 12.17 13.35
CA PRO A 117 -2.77 11.58 12.54
C PRO A 117 -3.13 12.46 11.35
N VAL A 118 -3.31 13.77 11.58
CA VAL A 118 -3.64 14.75 10.54
C VAL A 118 -2.56 14.79 9.46
N ARG A 119 -1.28 14.74 9.84
CA ARG A 119 -0.15 14.75 8.91
C ARG A 119 -0.16 13.51 8.01
N MET A 120 -0.41 12.34 8.59
CA MET A 120 -0.47 11.07 7.86
C MET A 120 -1.69 11.02 6.92
N ILE A 121 -2.86 11.45 7.39
CA ILE A 121 -4.08 11.57 6.57
C ILE A 121 -3.84 12.54 5.40
N THR A 122 -3.23 13.70 5.67
CA THR A 122 -2.92 14.71 4.65
C THR A 122 -1.93 14.16 3.62
N PHE A 123 -0.93 13.38 4.04
CA PHE A 123 -0.01 12.68 3.14
C PHE A 123 -0.75 11.76 2.18
N TRP A 124 -1.58 10.85 2.69
CA TRP A 124 -2.32 9.92 1.82
C TRP A 124 -3.31 10.64 0.92
N PHE A 125 -4.01 11.65 1.43
CA PHE A 125 -4.90 12.49 0.63
C PHE A 125 -4.17 13.16 -0.55
N LEU A 126 -3.05 13.83 -0.31
CA LEU A 126 -2.24 14.45 -1.37
C LEU A 126 -1.67 13.42 -2.34
N TYR A 127 -1.18 12.29 -1.81
CA TYR A 127 -0.68 11.18 -2.62
C TYR A 127 -1.75 10.70 -3.60
N PHE A 128 -2.98 10.46 -3.13
CA PHE A 128 -4.08 10.03 -4.00
C PHE A 128 -4.47 11.08 -5.02
N ILE A 129 -4.58 12.35 -4.63
CA ILE A 129 -4.92 13.43 -5.57
C ILE A 129 -3.88 13.54 -6.68
N TYR A 130 -2.59 13.52 -6.33
CA TYR A 130 -1.53 13.64 -7.33
C TYR A 130 -1.52 12.43 -8.26
N ILE A 131 -1.59 11.21 -7.72
CA ILE A 131 -1.63 9.99 -8.55
C ILE A 131 -2.88 9.96 -9.43
N PHE A 132 -4.04 10.32 -8.90
CA PHE A 132 -5.29 10.41 -9.66
C PHE A 132 -5.17 11.42 -10.80
N GLY A 133 -4.64 12.61 -10.52
CA GLY A 133 -4.41 13.64 -11.55
C GLY A 133 -3.46 13.16 -12.66
N TRP A 134 -2.35 12.50 -12.30
CA TRP A 134 -1.42 11.95 -13.30
C TRP A 134 -2.04 10.81 -14.11
N THR A 135 -2.82 9.95 -13.46
CA THR A 135 -3.49 8.81 -14.10
C THR A 135 -4.60 9.28 -15.04
N LEU A 136 -5.31 10.36 -14.68
CA LEU A 136 -6.33 10.98 -15.52
C LEU A 136 -5.75 11.56 -16.81
N LEU A 137 -4.53 12.11 -16.76
CA LEU A 137 -3.82 12.54 -17.95
C LEU A 137 -3.45 11.33 -18.82
N PHE A 138 -2.73 10.36 -18.24
CA PHE A 138 -2.43 9.08 -18.88
C PHE A 138 -2.08 8.01 -17.82
N ILE A 139 -2.38 6.74 -18.09
CA ILE A 139 -2.11 5.64 -17.16
C ILE A 139 -0.60 5.48 -16.88
N ILE A 140 0.24 5.59 -17.92
CA ILE A 140 1.70 5.41 -17.82
C ILE A 140 2.36 6.41 -16.86
N PRO A 141 2.17 7.74 -16.97
CA PRO A 141 2.74 8.69 -16.01
C PRO A 141 2.20 8.51 -14.59
N GLY A 142 0.96 8.05 -14.41
CA GLY A 142 0.43 7.65 -13.11
C GLY A 142 1.31 6.59 -12.43
N ILE A 143 1.67 5.53 -13.16
CA ILE A 143 2.56 4.46 -12.66
C ILE A 143 3.95 5.00 -12.32
N ILE A 144 4.53 5.86 -13.18
CA ILE A 144 5.86 6.45 -12.95
C ILE A 144 5.86 7.31 -11.69
N LYS A 145 4.80 8.09 -11.45
CA LYS A 145 4.66 8.94 -10.27
C LYS A 145 4.41 8.12 -9.01
N MET A 146 3.68 7.01 -9.09
CA MET A 146 3.53 6.06 -7.99
C MET A 146 4.89 5.56 -7.47
N HIS A 147 5.80 5.23 -8.39
CA HIS A 147 7.18 4.85 -8.05
C HIS A 147 8.01 6.04 -7.56
N SER A 148 7.77 7.25 -8.06
CA SER A 148 8.49 8.46 -7.62
C SER A 148 8.12 8.86 -6.18
N TYR A 149 6.90 8.56 -5.74
CA TYR A 149 6.37 8.93 -4.42
C TYR A 149 6.53 7.82 -3.38
N SER A 150 6.99 6.62 -3.76
CA SER A 150 6.99 5.44 -2.88
C SER A 150 7.87 5.57 -1.62
N MET A 151 8.82 6.51 -1.61
CA MET A 151 9.75 6.73 -0.50
C MET A 151 9.27 7.80 0.48
N ALA A 152 8.28 8.60 0.08
CA ALA A 152 7.78 9.74 0.86
C ALA A 152 7.27 9.32 2.26
N ILE A 153 6.67 8.14 2.38
CA ILE A 153 6.19 7.61 3.67
C ILE A 153 7.33 7.37 4.68
N TYR A 154 8.51 7.01 4.19
CA TYR A 154 9.71 6.79 5.01
C TYR A 154 10.40 8.13 5.34
N LEU A 155 10.48 9.05 4.37
CA LEU A 155 10.96 10.41 4.61
C LEU A 155 10.13 11.14 5.68
N LEU A 156 8.81 10.91 5.69
CA LEU A 156 7.92 11.47 6.71
C LEU A 156 8.23 10.93 8.12
N LYS A 157 8.71 9.68 8.24
CA LYS A 157 9.18 9.11 9.51
C LYS A 157 10.49 9.74 9.95
N ASP A 158 11.41 9.89 9.01
CA ASP A 158 12.78 10.33 9.29
C ASP A 158 12.86 11.84 9.54
N ASN A 159 11.92 12.60 9.01
CA ASN A 159 11.85 14.06 9.18
C ASN A 159 10.50 14.44 9.84
N PRO A 160 10.42 14.45 11.19
CA PRO A 160 9.19 14.75 11.92
C PRO A 160 8.61 16.15 11.67
N ASP A 161 9.44 17.11 11.25
CA ASP A 161 9.04 18.49 10.96
C ASP A 161 8.65 18.71 9.49
N MET A 162 8.87 17.71 8.64
CA MET A 162 8.60 17.81 7.21
C MET A 162 7.10 17.76 6.93
N THR A 163 6.65 18.66 6.06
CA THR A 163 5.27 18.64 5.56
C THR A 163 5.07 17.49 4.58
N PRO A 164 3.85 16.92 4.46
CA PRO A 164 3.58 15.86 3.50
C PRO A 164 3.94 16.19 2.05
N ASN A 165 3.74 17.44 1.62
CA ASN A 165 4.07 17.88 0.27
C ASN A 165 5.60 17.95 0.04
N GLN A 166 6.35 18.38 1.05
CA GLN A 166 7.81 18.34 1.02
C GLN A 166 8.31 16.90 0.93
N ALA A 167 7.73 15.97 1.71
CA ALA A 167 8.10 14.55 1.66
C ALA A 167 7.88 13.93 0.27
N ILE A 168 6.76 14.26 -0.39
CA ILE A 168 6.48 13.82 -1.77
C ILE A 168 7.50 14.40 -2.76
N THR A 169 7.84 15.68 -2.61
CA THR A 169 8.79 16.38 -3.48
C THR A 169 10.19 15.80 -3.32
N GLN A 170 10.66 15.66 -2.09
CA GLN A 170 11.96 15.09 -1.78
C GLN A 170 12.04 13.61 -2.19
N SER A 171 10.94 12.85 -2.08
CA SER A 171 10.88 11.49 -2.64
C SER A 171 11.12 11.49 -4.16
N CYS A 172 10.64 12.49 -4.89
CA CYS A 172 10.90 12.59 -6.34
C CYS A 172 12.37 12.85 -6.66
N GLU A 173 13.01 13.70 -5.86
CA GLU A 173 14.43 14.03 -5.98
C GLU A 173 15.30 12.82 -5.64
N LEU A 174 15.03 12.17 -4.49
CA LEU A 174 15.70 10.96 -4.05
C LEU A 174 15.56 9.81 -5.06
N MET A 175 14.41 9.73 -5.75
CA MET A 175 14.14 8.72 -6.76
C MET A 175 14.72 9.07 -8.14
N ASN A 176 15.30 10.26 -8.35
CA ASN A 176 15.84 10.63 -9.65
C ASN A 176 17.01 9.70 -10.02
N GLY A 177 16.97 9.11 -11.23
CA GLY A 177 17.91 8.06 -11.64
C GLY A 177 17.68 6.67 -11.00
N LYS A 178 16.84 6.54 -9.97
CA LYS A 178 16.58 5.28 -9.24
C LYS A 178 15.23 4.62 -9.55
N LYS A 179 14.37 5.29 -10.33
CA LYS A 179 13.04 4.76 -10.73
C LYS A 179 13.13 3.43 -11.49
N GLY A 180 14.13 3.28 -12.37
CA GLY A 180 14.34 2.05 -13.14
C GLY A 180 14.75 0.87 -12.25
N GLU A 181 15.54 1.13 -11.22
CA GLU A 181 15.92 0.12 -10.22
C GLU A 181 14.70 -0.36 -9.43
N LEU A 182 13.87 0.58 -8.97
CA LEU A 182 12.63 0.26 -8.27
C LEU A 182 11.62 -0.45 -9.18
N PHE A 183 11.52 -0.07 -10.45
CA PHE A 183 10.66 -0.75 -11.42
C PHE A 183 11.12 -2.20 -11.63
N SER A 184 12.42 -2.43 -11.81
CA SER A 184 12.98 -3.77 -11.92
C SER A 184 12.70 -4.61 -10.67
N LEU A 185 12.82 -3.98 -9.49
CA LEU A 185 12.44 -4.60 -8.22
C LEU A 185 10.95 -4.96 -8.22
N ALA A 186 10.06 -4.03 -8.58
CA ALA A 186 8.61 -4.26 -8.64
C ALA A 186 8.26 -5.41 -9.59
N VAL A 187 8.84 -5.45 -10.80
CA VAL A 187 8.65 -6.56 -11.76
C VAL A 187 9.04 -7.91 -11.16
N SER A 188 10.06 -7.97 -10.31
CA SER A 188 10.44 -9.22 -9.63
C SER A 188 9.40 -9.71 -8.60
N PHE A 189 8.50 -8.82 -8.16
CA PHE A 189 7.36 -9.12 -7.29
C PHE A 189 6.05 -9.33 -8.06
N VAL A 190 5.95 -8.88 -9.32
CA VAL A 190 4.73 -9.06 -10.14
C VAL A 190 4.36 -10.54 -10.27
N ALA A 191 5.33 -11.44 -10.45
CA ALA A 191 5.06 -12.88 -10.50
C ALA A 191 4.43 -13.41 -9.20
N TRP A 192 4.90 -12.95 -8.04
CA TRP A 192 4.35 -13.31 -6.75
C TRP A 192 2.96 -12.71 -6.54
N PHE A 193 2.76 -11.46 -6.96
CA PHE A 193 1.47 -10.81 -6.89
C PHE A 193 0.42 -11.52 -7.76
N ILE A 194 0.76 -11.86 -9.00
CA ILE A 194 -0.10 -12.63 -9.91
C ILE A 194 -0.39 -14.01 -9.31
N LEU A 195 0.61 -14.69 -8.76
CA LEU A 195 0.42 -15.99 -8.11
C LEU A 195 -0.59 -15.88 -6.96
N THR A 196 -0.43 -14.89 -6.08
CA THR A 196 -1.37 -14.66 -4.97
C THR A 196 -2.77 -14.37 -5.50
N LEU A 197 -2.91 -13.52 -6.53
CA LEU A 197 -4.22 -13.23 -7.14
C LEU A 197 -4.87 -14.49 -7.73
N VAL A 198 -4.16 -15.27 -8.53
CA VAL A 198 -4.69 -16.48 -9.16
C VAL A 198 -5.11 -17.50 -8.10
N VAL A 199 -4.29 -17.72 -7.07
CA VAL A 199 -4.61 -18.64 -5.97
C VAL A 199 -5.83 -18.15 -5.19
N THR A 200 -5.91 -16.84 -4.87
CA THR A 200 -7.09 -16.27 -4.20
C THR A 200 -8.36 -16.44 -5.06
N SER A 201 -8.31 -16.13 -6.36
CA SER A 201 -9.47 -16.26 -7.25
C SER A 201 -9.99 -17.70 -7.33
N ILE A 202 -9.10 -18.68 -7.52
CA ILE A 202 -9.48 -20.09 -7.59
C ILE A 202 -10.14 -20.56 -6.29
N ILE A 203 -9.56 -20.19 -5.14
CA ILE A 203 -10.09 -20.57 -3.83
C ILE A 203 -11.47 -19.93 -3.60
N VAL A 204 -11.64 -18.66 -3.97
CA VAL A 204 -12.92 -17.95 -3.82
C VAL A 204 -13.99 -18.57 -4.71
N GLU A 205 -13.66 -18.90 -5.96
CA GLU A 205 -14.60 -19.53 -6.88
C GLU A 205 -15.02 -20.93 -6.40
N LEU A 206 -14.07 -21.72 -5.90
CA LEU A 206 -14.39 -23.01 -5.29
C LEU A 206 -15.26 -22.85 -4.04
N ALA A 207 -14.97 -21.88 -3.19
CA ALA A 207 -15.76 -21.59 -1.99
C ALA A 207 -17.19 -21.12 -2.35
N ALA A 208 -17.36 -20.39 -3.45
CA ALA A 208 -18.66 -19.90 -3.90
C ALA A 208 -19.60 -21.06 -4.24
N VAL A 209 -19.10 -22.12 -4.89
CA VAL A 209 -19.89 -23.32 -5.23
C VAL A 209 -20.54 -23.96 -4.00
N PHE A 210 -19.85 -23.97 -2.85
CA PHE A 210 -20.32 -24.64 -1.64
C PHE A 210 -21.04 -23.72 -0.64
N LEU A 211 -20.59 -22.47 -0.51
CA LEU A 211 -21.01 -21.58 0.58
C LEU A 211 -22.03 -20.53 0.13
N PHE A 212 -21.96 -20.06 -1.12
CA PHE A 212 -22.76 -18.92 -1.56
C PHE A 212 -24.27 -19.23 -1.51
N SER A 213 -24.68 -20.40 -2.02
CA SER A 213 -26.09 -20.79 -2.06
C SER A 213 -26.68 -21.09 -0.67
N ASN A 214 -25.84 -21.45 0.30
CA ASN A 214 -26.28 -21.87 1.63
C ASN A 214 -26.28 -20.72 2.65
N ASN A 215 -25.18 -19.95 2.69
CA ASN A 215 -25.02 -18.85 3.64
C ASN A 215 -24.17 -17.73 3.02
N PRO A 216 -24.79 -16.80 2.28
CA PRO A 216 -24.08 -15.77 1.53
C PRO A 216 -23.16 -14.89 2.41
N LEU A 217 -23.55 -14.63 3.66
CA LEU A 217 -22.75 -13.83 4.59
C LEU A 217 -21.51 -14.61 5.08
N ALA A 218 -21.62 -15.92 5.29
CA ALA A 218 -20.48 -16.76 5.63
C ALA A 218 -19.48 -16.83 4.47
N PHE A 219 -19.95 -16.84 3.22
CA PHE A 219 -19.10 -16.75 2.04
C PHE A 219 -18.30 -15.43 2.01
N ASP A 220 -18.96 -14.29 2.24
CA ASP A 220 -18.30 -12.97 2.24
C ASP A 220 -17.20 -12.88 3.32
N ILE A 221 -17.48 -13.40 4.52
CA ILE A 221 -16.49 -13.46 5.61
C ILE A 221 -15.32 -14.39 5.26
N ALA A 222 -15.61 -15.57 4.70
CA ALA A 222 -14.58 -16.53 4.31
C ALA A 222 -13.65 -15.94 3.23
N GLN A 223 -14.21 -15.28 2.21
CA GLN A 223 -13.44 -14.59 1.17
C GLN A 223 -12.52 -13.52 1.77
N LEU A 224 -13.02 -12.71 2.70
CA LEU A 224 -12.24 -11.70 3.39
C LEU A 224 -11.04 -12.34 4.13
N ILE A 225 -11.28 -13.38 4.92
CA ILE A 225 -10.24 -14.08 5.68
C ILE A 225 -9.19 -14.69 4.75
N ILE A 226 -9.62 -15.36 3.68
CA ILE A 226 -8.74 -15.99 2.69
C ILE A 226 -7.87 -14.93 2.00
N SER A 227 -8.46 -13.79 1.63
CA SER A 227 -7.72 -12.69 1.01
C SER A 227 -6.64 -12.12 1.93
N LEU A 228 -6.95 -11.94 3.23
CA LEU A 228 -5.98 -11.48 4.23
C LEU A 228 -4.84 -12.49 4.42
N ILE A 229 -5.15 -13.79 4.57
CA ILE A 229 -4.15 -14.83 4.79
C ILE A 229 -3.17 -14.92 3.60
N LEU A 230 -3.68 -14.84 2.37
CA LEU A 230 -2.86 -14.99 1.17
C LEU A 230 -2.06 -13.72 0.85
N MET A 231 -2.61 -12.54 1.12
CA MET A 231 -1.96 -11.27 0.79
C MET A 231 -0.96 -10.79 1.85
N CYS A 232 -1.18 -11.07 3.14
CA CYS A 232 -0.31 -10.59 4.21
C CYS A 232 1.17 -10.97 4.02
N PRO A 233 1.54 -12.23 3.70
CA PRO A 233 2.95 -12.60 3.48
C PRO A 233 3.58 -11.82 2.33
N PHE A 234 2.82 -11.61 1.24
CA PHE A 234 3.27 -10.81 0.11
C PHE A 234 3.53 -9.36 0.53
N TYR A 235 2.58 -8.73 1.23
CA TYR A 235 2.72 -7.34 1.69
C TYR A 235 3.89 -7.16 2.66
N VAL A 236 4.03 -8.05 3.65
CA VAL A 236 5.17 -8.04 4.58
C VAL A 236 6.49 -8.11 3.83
N TYR A 237 6.61 -9.05 2.90
CA TYR A 237 7.84 -9.25 2.16
C TYR A 237 8.15 -8.05 1.23
N PHE A 238 7.15 -7.57 0.51
CA PHE A 238 7.29 -6.43 -0.40
C PHE A 238 7.62 -5.13 0.33
N LYS A 239 6.89 -4.80 1.41
CA LYS A 239 7.12 -3.56 2.19
C LYS A 239 8.45 -3.55 2.91
N THR A 240 8.90 -4.69 3.44
CA THR A 240 10.25 -4.81 4.01
C THR A 240 11.30 -4.58 2.94
N THR A 241 11.10 -5.11 1.72
CA THR A 241 12.03 -4.92 0.61
C THR A 241 12.09 -3.46 0.16
N LEU A 242 10.96 -2.77 0.10
CA LEU A 242 10.90 -1.33 -0.19
C LEU A 242 11.61 -0.49 0.88
N ALA A 243 11.44 -0.84 2.15
CA ALA A 243 12.13 -0.16 3.24
C ALA A 243 13.66 -0.34 3.18
N ILE A 244 14.14 -1.53 2.79
CA ILE A 244 15.57 -1.76 2.60
C ILE A 244 16.09 -0.98 1.38
N PHE A 245 15.32 -0.93 0.29
CA PHE A 245 15.65 -0.13 -0.89
C PHE A 245 15.76 1.36 -0.51
N TYR A 246 14.82 1.88 0.29
CA TYR A 246 14.86 3.23 0.82
C TYR A 246 16.15 3.53 1.61
N LEU A 247 16.56 2.64 2.52
CA LEU A 247 17.80 2.82 3.27
C LEU A 247 19.03 2.86 2.35
N ASP A 248 19.05 2.02 1.32
CA ASP A 248 20.16 1.91 0.38
C ASP A 248 20.32 3.17 -0.48
N ILE A 249 19.22 3.72 -1.01
CA ILE A 249 19.27 4.96 -1.80
C ILE A 249 19.57 6.20 -0.94
N THR A 250 19.10 6.23 0.32
CA THR A 250 19.39 7.33 1.24
C THR A 250 20.87 7.36 1.60
N MET A 251 21.46 6.20 1.89
CA MET A 251 22.91 6.07 2.14
C MET A 251 23.75 6.50 0.92
N GLN A 252 23.29 6.20 -0.30
CA GLN A 252 23.97 6.62 -1.53
C GLN A 252 23.87 8.14 -1.76
N SER A 253 22.74 8.75 -1.40
CA SER A 253 22.55 10.20 -1.48
C SER A 253 23.47 10.93 -0.49
N ASP A 254 23.49 10.46 0.76
CA ASP A 254 24.30 11.08 1.83
C ASP A 254 25.81 11.00 1.51
N SER A 255 26.27 9.88 0.94
CA SER A 255 27.68 9.73 0.57
C SER A 255 28.08 10.68 -0.56
N HIS A 256 27.23 10.83 -1.58
CA HIS A 256 27.46 11.76 -2.69
C HIS A 256 27.52 13.22 -2.20
N ASP A 257 26.61 13.61 -1.30
CA ASP A 257 26.58 14.96 -0.73
C ASP A 257 27.80 15.27 0.15
N ASN A 258 28.28 14.29 0.90
CA ASN A 258 29.48 14.45 1.72
C ASN A 258 30.73 14.60 0.84
N LEU A 259 30.88 13.80 -0.22
CA LEU A 259 31.98 13.92 -1.17
C LEU A 259 31.98 15.30 -1.87
N ALA A 260 30.82 15.78 -2.30
CA ALA A 260 30.70 17.10 -2.93
C ALA A 260 31.07 18.26 -1.97
N LYS A 261 30.79 18.11 -0.66
CA LYS A 261 31.21 19.07 0.36
C LYS A 261 32.72 19.05 0.58
N GLU A 262 33.34 17.86 0.58
CA GLU A 262 34.79 17.70 0.72
C GLU A 262 35.55 18.29 -0.49
N GLU A 263 35.08 18.04 -1.72
CA GLU A 263 35.66 18.63 -2.94
C GLU A 263 35.57 20.16 -2.94
N LYS A 264 34.44 20.73 -2.53
CA LYS A 264 34.33 22.20 -2.41
C LYS A 264 35.30 22.76 -1.37
N LYS A 265 35.54 22.03 -0.28
CA LYS A 265 36.48 22.43 0.76
C LYS A 265 37.94 22.35 0.30
N SER A 266 38.30 21.37 -0.53
CA SER A 266 39.66 21.23 -1.06
C SER A 266 40.02 22.24 -2.16
N ILE A 267 39.02 22.76 -2.89
CA ILE A 267 39.21 23.82 -3.90
C ILE A 267 39.38 25.21 -3.25
N LEU A 268 38.95 25.38 -2.00
CA LEU A 268 39.02 26.63 -1.24
C LEU A 268 40.29 26.76 -0.38
N ILE A 269 41.20 25.79 -0.43
CA ILE A 269 42.52 25.78 0.26
C ILE A 269 43.62 25.85 -0.80
#